data_AF-A0A847J4Q8-F1
#
_entry.id   AF-A0A847J4Q8-F1
#
_cell.length_a   1.000
_cell.length_b   1.000
_cell.length_c   1.000
_cell.angle_alpha   90.00
_cell.angle_beta   90.00
_cell.angle_gamma   90.00
#
_symmetry.space_group_name_H-M   'P 1'
#
loop_
_entity.id
_entity.type
_entity.pdbx_description
1 polymer ?
#
loop_
_entity_poly.entity_id
_entity_poly.type
_entity_poly.pdbx_seq_one_letter_code
_entity_poly.pdbx_strand_id
1 'polypeptide(L)'
;MSNNILFYVHYNKFNKLSDHVIFQLTAMRPIYQEIYLISNSKLEAFDLKKLSEKGLYDQFLQRENSGYDFSAWSEGIEKYGYDKLATFDNLTIMNDTCFGPFWDFESTFDAFSGKKQVDFWGITNNRAHTVKPENSHSVRLPDHIQSYFVTFKHQVITDPAFKNFFGSVEQLDDVVQVIIRYETA
;
A
#
# COMPACT_ATOMS: atom_id res chain seq x y z
N MET A 1 -18.18 -1.15 -13.60
CA MET A 1 -16.89 -0.69 -13.04
C MET A 1 -16.54 -1.65 -11.92
N SER A 2 -15.29 -2.08 -11.83
CA SER A 2 -14.83 -2.94 -10.74
C SER A 2 -14.92 -2.19 -9.41
N ASN A 3 -15.25 -2.89 -8.33
CA ASN A 3 -15.24 -2.36 -6.97
C ASN A 3 -13.85 -2.51 -6.36
N ASN A 4 -13.10 -1.42 -6.26
CA ASN A 4 -11.69 -1.39 -5.86
C ASN A 4 -11.49 -0.61 -4.55
N ILE A 5 -10.60 -1.12 -3.69
CA ILE A 5 -10.16 -0.45 -2.47
C ILE A 5 -8.65 -0.18 -2.49
N LEU A 6 -8.25 0.98 -1.98
CA LEU A 6 -6.87 1.38 -1.80
C LEU A 6 -6.52 1.52 -0.31
N PHE A 7 -5.46 0.86 0.12
CA PHE A 7 -4.81 1.08 1.42
C PHE A 7 -3.55 1.91 1.18
N TYR A 8 -3.67 3.21 1.47
CA TYR A 8 -2.61 4.18 1.19
C TYR A 8 -1.88 4.56 2.48
N VAL A 9 -0.56 4.31 2.54
CA VAL A 9 0.28 4.70 3.67
C VAL A 9 1.01 6.01 3.39
N HIS A 10 0.84 6.96 4.29
CA HIS A 10 1.53 8.25 4.33
C HIS A 10 2.53 8.28 5.48
N TYR A 11 3.74 8.78 5.21
CA TYR A 11 4.71 9.11 6.23
C TYR A 11 5.54 10.35 5.89
N ASN A 12 5.60 11.25 6.86
CA ASN A 12 6.48 12.40 6.88
C ASN A 12 7.09 12.58 8.27
N LYS A 13 8.42 12.53 8.36
CA LYS A 13 9.16 12.70 9.61
C LYS A 13 8.89 14.02 10.35
N PHE A 14 8.36 15.04 9.66
CA PHE A 14 8.01 16.33 10.22
C PHE A 14 6.51 16.49 10.49
N ASN A 15 5.73 15.41 10.41
CA ASN A 15 4.27 15.43 10.60
C ASN A 15 3.55 16.40 9.65
N LYS A 16 4.01 16.48 8.40
CA LYS A 16 3.45 17.34 7.36
C LYS A 16 2.80 16.53 6.26
N LEU A 17 1.61 16.94 5.83
CA LEU A 17 1.03 16.51 4.58
C LEU A 17 1.69 17.26 3.41
N SER A 18 2.46 16.56 2.60
CA SER A 18 3.08 17.11 1.39
C SER A 18 2.05 17.26 0.25
N ASP A 19 2.20 18.29 -0.58
CA ASP A 19 1.29 18.53 -1.72
C ASP A 19 1.26 17.37 -2.73
N HIS A 20 2.35 16.61 -2.86
CA HIS A 20 2.39 15.45 -3.76
C HIS A 20 1.45 14.33 -3.33
N VAL A 21 1.18 14.18 -2.03
CA VAL A 21 0.23 13.18 -1.50
C VAL A 21 -1.19 13.56 -1.91
N ILE A 22 -1.53 14.85 -1.78
CA ILE A 22 -2.84 15.38 -2.22
C ILE A 22 -2.99 15.17 -3.73
N PHE A 23 -1.96 15.50 -4.50
CA PHE A 23 -1.93 15.29 -5.95
C PHE A 23 -2.14 13.81 -6.31
N GLN A 24 -1.39 12.92 -5.68
CA GLN A 24 -1.43 11.48 -5.93
C GLN A 24 -2.81 10.89 -5.60
N LEU A 25 -3.34 11.15 -4.40
CA LEU A 25 -4.68 10.68 -4.03
C LEU A 25 -5.76 11.25 -4.96
N THR A 26 -5.64 12.51 -5.39
CA THR A 26 -6.58 13.12 -6.35
C THR A 26 -6.55 12.38 -7.69
N ALA A 27 -5.36 12.10 -8.21
CA ALA A 27 -5.19 11.41 -9.49
C ALA A 27 -5.66 9.93 -9.43
N MET A 28 -5.50 9.29 -8.27
CA MET A 28 -5.90 7.88 -8.08
C MET A 28 -7.38 7.71 -7.72
N ARG A 29 -8.04 8.74 -7.17
CA ARG A 29 -9.43 8.66 -6.67
C ARG A 29 -10.43 8.03 -7.65
N PRO A 30 -10.42 8.33 -8.97
CA PRO A 30 -11.38 7.74 -9.90
C PRO A 30 -11.34 6.21 -9.98
N ILE A 31 -10.20 5.60 -9.67
CA ILE A 31 -9.98 4.15 -9.76
C ILE A 31 -10.60 3.40 -8.57
N TYR A 32 -10.75 4.07 -7.42
CA TYR A 32 -11.09 3.42 -6.15
C TYR A 32 -12.42 3.92 -5.59
N GLN A 33 -13.32 2.98 -5.33
CA GLN A 33 -14.58 3.24 -4.64
C GLN A 33 -14.34 3.52 -3.17
N GLU A 34 -13.28 2.94 -2.59
CA GLU A 34 -12.87 3.21 -1.22
C GLU A 34 -11.37 3.46 -1.13
N ILE A 35 -10.98 4.48 -0.37
CA ILE A 35 -9.61 4.77 0.02
C ILE A 35 -9.53 4.75 1.55
N TYR A 36 -8.81 3.77 2.06
CA TYR A 36 -8.40 3.66 3.45
C TYR A 36 -7.04 4.34 3.60
N LEU A 37 -7.05 5.56 4.13
CA LEU A 37 -5.84 6.33 4.38
C LEU A 37 -5.23 5.95 5.73
N ILE A 38 -3.96 5.57 5.73
CA ILE A 38 -3.17 5.26 6.91
C ILE A 38 -2.05 6.27 7.01
N SER A 39 -1.91 6.96 8.14
CA SER A 39 -0.81 7.88 8.37
C SER A 39 0.05 7.40 9.53
N ASN A 40 1.32 7.15 9.25
CA ASN A 40 2.39 6.95 10.25
C ASN A 40 2.93 8.29 10.79
N SER A 41 2.32 9.41 10.38
CA SER A 41 2.57 10.75 10.90
C SER A 41 1.38 11.26 11.70
N LYS A 42 1.64 12.16 12.64
CA LYS A 42 0.61 12.90 13.35
C LYS A 42 0.07 14.04 12.49
N LEU A 43 -0.96 13.78 11.70
CA LEU A 43 -1.60 14.80 10.89
C LEU A 43 -2.51 15.67 11.76
N GLU A 44 -2.41 16.99 11.56
CA GLU A 44 -3.26 17.95 12.25
C GLU A 44 -4.65 18.04 11.61
N ALA A 45 -5.63 18.55 12.35
CA ALA A 45 -7.02 18.67 11.87
C ALA A 45 -7.13 19.47 10.56
N PHE A 46 -6.24 20.44 10.34
CA PHE A 46 -6.19 21.21 9.11
C PHE A 46 -5.79 20.36 7.90
N ASP A 47 -4.86 19.42 8.05
CA ASP A 47 -4.43 18.55 6.96
C ASP A 47 -5.49 17.51 6.62
N LEU A 48 -6.12 16.93 7.65
CA LEU A 48 -7.26 16.02 7.47
C LEU A 48 -8.43 16.72 6.77
N LYS A 49 -8.69 17.99 7.13
CA LYS A 49 -9.72 18.80 6.48
C LYS A 49 -9.45 19.02 5.00
N LYS A 50 -8.19 19.31 4.59
CA LYS A 50 -7.83 19.44 3.17
C LYS A 50 -8.15 18.18 2.37
N LEU A 51 -7.87 17.01 2.95
CA LEU A 51 -8.10 15.72 2.31
C LEU A 51 -9.59 15.38 2.23
N SER A 52 -10.33 15.61 3.32
CA SER A 52 -11.77 15.29 3.38
C SER A 52 -12.63 16.23 2.53
N GLU A 53 -12.31 17.53 2.46
CA GLU A 53 -12.99 18.49 1.56
C GLU A 53 -12.89 18.11 0.08
N LYS A 54 -11.85 17.36 -0.29
CA LYS A 54 -11.62 16.83 -1.63
C LYS A 54 -12.10 15.39 -1.81
N GLY A 55 -12.62 14.75 -0.76
CA GLY A 55 -13.05 13.35 -0.78
C GLY A 55 -11.91 12.37 -1.08
N LEU A 56 -10.70 12.63 -0.57
CA LEU A 56 -9.49 11.86 -0.88
C LEU A 56 -9.25 10.64 0.03
N TYR A 57 -10.16 10.40 0.97
CA TYR A 57 -10.23 9.17 1.75
C TYR A 57 -11.67 8.96 2.25
N ASP A 58 -12.01 7.71 2.55
CA ASP A 58 -13.30 7.31 3.12
C ASP A 58 -13.15 6.82 4.56
N GLN A 59 -12.01 6.18 4.86
CA GLN A 59 -11.61 5.80 6.22
C GLN A 59 -10.20 6.28 6.52
N PHE A 60 -9.93 6.53 7.79
CA PHE A 60 -8.63 7.05 8.24
C PHE A 60 -8.14 6.32 9.48
N LEU A 61 -6.87 5.93 9.44
CA LEU A 61 -6.13 5.40 10.58
C LEU A 61 -4.87 6.23 10.79
N GLN A 62 -4.71 6.78 12.00
CA GLN A 62 -3.45 7.37 12.43
C GLN A 62 -2.75 6.41 13.39
N ARG A 63 -1.44 6.22 13.19
CA ARG A 63 -0.61 5.35 14.03
C ARG A 63 0.81 5.91 14.14
N GLU A 64 1.58 5.39 15.09
CA GLU A 64 3.01 5.68 15.22
C GLU A 64 3.79 5.03 14.06
N ASN A 65 4.92 5.61 13.67
CA ASN A 65 5.79 5.05 12.65
C ASN A 65 6.67 3.90 13.18
N SER A 66 6.05 2.83 13.67
CA SER A 66 6.73 1.58 14.02
C SER A 66 6.40 0.47 13.01
N GLY A 67 7.39 -0.36 12.66
CA GLY A 67 7.23 -1.48 11.75
C GLY A 67 6.99 -1.13 10.27
N TYR A 68 7.13 0.15 9.91
CA TYR A 68 7.01 0.69 8.55
C TYR A 68 5.67 0.34 7.86
N ASP A 69 5.66 0.37 6.52
CA ASP A 69 4.43 0.33 5.73
C ASP A 69 3.72 -1.03 5.80
N PHE A 70 4.45 -2.15 5.85
CA PHE A 70 3.84 -3.47 5.99
C PHE A 70 3.06 -3.62 7.30
N SER A 71 3.60 -3.11 8.41
CA SER A 71 2.85 -3.10 9.68
C SER A 71 1.64 -2.18 9.62
N ALA A 72 1.75 -1.05 8.90
CA ALA A 72 0.63 -0.14 8.70
C ALA A 72 -0.50 -0.78 7.87
N TRP A 73 -0.18 -1.41 6.74
CA TRP A 73 -1.14 -2.15 5.91
C TRP A 73 -1.77 -3.31 6.68
N SER A 74 -0.96 -4.10 7.40
CA SER A 74 -1.45 -5.20 8.24
C SER A 74 -2.45 -4.72 9.28
N GLU A 75 -2.12 -3.69 10.05
CA GLU A 75 -3.01 -3.12 11.07
C GLU A 75 -4.29 -2.54 10.45
N GLY A 76 -4.17 -1.87 9.30
CA GLY A 76 -5.30 -1.36 8.55
C GLY A 76 -6.23 -2.47 8.10
N ILE A 77 -5.69 -3.53 7.49
CA ILE A 77 -6.43 -4.70 6.99
C ILE A 77 -7.16 -5.40 8.14
N GLU A 78 -6.50 -5.60 9.27
CA GLU A 78 -7.09 -6.21 10.46
C GLU A 78 -8.27 -5.36 11.00
N LYS A 79 -8.07 -4.04 11.12
CA LYS A 79 -9.11 -3.11 11.58
C LYS A 79 -10.28 -2.99 10.62
N TYR A 80 -10.03 -3.04 9.31
CA TYR A 80 -11.07 -3.00 8.29
C TYR A 80 -11.90 -4.29 8.29
N GLY A 81 -11.22 -5.43 8.41
CA GLY A 81 -11.78 -6.77 8.48
C GLY A 81 -11.77 -7.51 7.15
N TYR A 82 -11.27 -8.75 7.17
CA TYR A 82 -11.15 -9.62 5.98
C TYR A 82 -12.48 -9.88 5.28
N ASP A 83 -13.58 -10.04 6.04
CA ASP A 83 -14.90 -10.30 5.45
C ASP A 83 -15.40 -9.12 4.62
N LYS A 84 -15.07 -7.88 5.01
CA LYS A 84 -15.38 -6.69 4.21
C LYS A 84 -14.44 -6.58 3.02
N LEU A 85 -13.15 -6.86 3.19
CA LEU A 85 -12.18 -6.87 2.08
C LEU A 85 -12.58 -7.86 0.99
N ALA A 86 -13.15 -9.01 1.36
CA ALA A 86 -13.65 -10.01 0.44
C ALA A 86 -14.81 -9.52 -0.45
N THR A 87 -15.36 -8.32 -0.23
CA THR A 87 -16.40 -7.74 -1.11
C THR A 87 -15.84 -6.92 -2.28
N PHE A 88 -14.52 -6.69 -2.31
CA PHE A 88 -13.85 -5.96 -3.39
C PHE A 88 -13.34 -6.89 -4.48
N ASP A 89 -13.34 -6.38 -5.71
CA ASP A 89 -12.73 -7.02 -6.87
C ASP A 89 -11.20 -6.92 -6.81
N ASN A 90 -10.69 -5.80 -6.29
CA ASN A 90 -9.26 -5.54 -6.16
C ASN A 90 -8.94 -4.77 -4.87
N LEU A 91 -7.83 -5.13 -4.25
CA LEU A 91 -7.19 -4.42 -3.14
C LEU A 91 -5.83 -3.94 -3.61
N THR A 92 -5.60 -2.63 -3.54
CA THR A 92 -4.28 -2.05 -3.76
C THR A 92 -3.66 -1.65 -2.42
N ILE A 93 -2.41 -2.02 -2.19
CA ILE A 93 -1.54 -1.40 -1.19
C ILE A 93 -0.60 -0.42 -1.91
N MET A 94 -0.41 0.76 -1.32
CA MET A 94 0.44 1.81 -1.88
C MET A 94 1.03 2.66 -0.75
N ASN A 95 2.24 3.19 -0.95
CA ASN A 95 2.83 4.20 -0.07
C ASN A 95 3.14 5.51 -0.82
N ASP A 96 3.46 6.55 -0.06
CA ASP A 96 3.73 7.90 -0.56
C ASP A 96 5.19 8.14 -1.02
N THR A 97 6.00 7.08 -1.12
CA THR A 97 7.42 7.16 -1.53
C THR A 97 7.58 7.48 -3.02
N CYS A 98 6.54 7.25 -3.83
CA CYS A 98 6.55 7.53 -5.26
C CYS A 98 5.80 8.83 -5.62
N PHE A 99 6.26 9.51 -6.67
CA PHE A 99 5.58 10.68 -7.23
C PHE A 99 4.78 10.29 -8.47
N GLY A 100 3.59 10.88 -8.60
CA GLY A 100 2.68 10.64 -9.72
C GLY A 100 1.32 10.11 -9.26
N PRO A 101 0.54 9.51 -10.16
CA PRO A 101 0.83 9.36 -11.59
C PRO A 101 0.80 10.71 -12.33
N PHE A 102 1.69 10.90 -13.32
CA PHE A 102 1.72 12.09 -14.19
C PHE A 102 0.94 11.93 -15.49
N TRP A 103 0.40 10.74 -15.72
CA TRP A 103 -0.37 10.34 -16.88
C TRP A 103 -1.67 9.70 -16.39
N ASP A 104 -2.61 9.45 -17.29
CA ASP A 104 -3.79 8.66 -16.95
C ASP A 104 -3.38 7.25 -16.49
N PHE A 105 -3.63 6.96 -15.22
CA PHE A 105 -3.31 5.68 -14.60
C PHE A 105 -4.48 4.70 -14.65
N GLU A 106 -5.70 5.17 -14.90
CA GLU A 106 -6.91 4.32 -14.97
C GLU A 106 -6.77 3.31 -16.10
N SER A 107 -6.37 3.76 -17.30
CA SER A 107 -6.10 2.87 -18.43
C SER A 107 -5.02 1.82 -18.15
N THR A 108 -3.99 2.17 -17.37
CA THR A 108 -2.96 1.22 -16.94
C THR A 108 -3.54 0.21 -15.96
N PHE A 109 -4.28 0.67 -14.95
CA PHE A 109 -4.92 -0.18 -13.96
C PHE A 109 -5.87 -1.19 -14.62
N ASP A 110 -6.75 -0.73 -15.50
CA ASP A 110 -7.71 -1.56 -16.22
C ASP A 110 -7.02 -2.63 -17.08
N ALA A 111 -5.91 -2.28 -17.73
CA ALA A 111 -5.16 -3.20 -18.57
C ALA A 111 -4.59 -4.41 -17.79
N PHE A 112 -4.23 -4.25 -16.52
CA PHE A 112 -3.73 -5.35 -15.68
C PHE A 112 -4.84 -6.03 -14.88
N SER A 113 -5.76 -5.26 -14.31
CA SER A 113 -6.91 -5.78 -13.59
C SER A 113 -7.83 -6.62 -14.49
N GLY A 114 -7.94 -6.28 -15.78
CA GLY A 114 -8.68 -7.07 -16.78
C GLY A 114 -8.03 -8.40 -17.22
N LYS A 115 -6.75 -8.65 -16.93
CA LYS A 115 -6.05 -9.89 -17.35
C LYS A 115 -6.42 -11.07 -16.45
N LYS A 116 -7.13 -12.07 -16.99
CA LYS A 116 -7.58 -13.26 -16.21
C LYS A 116 -6.44 -14.11 -15.64
N GLN A 117 -5.28 -14.10 -16.30
CA GLN A 117 -4.10 -14.92 -15.96
C GLN A 117 -3.16 -14.26 -14.94
N VAL A 118 -3.58 -13.16 -14.32
CA VAL A 118 -2.77 -12.39 -13.36
C VAL A 118 -3.54 -12.35 -12.04
N ASP A 119 -2.98 -12.94 -10.99
CA ASP A 119 -3.57 -12.98 -9.65
C ASP A 119 -3.32 -11.69 -8.86
N PHE A 120 -2.14 -11.08 -9.06
CA PHE A 120 -1.74 -9.79 -8.50
C PHE A 120 -0.66 -9.15 -9.40
N TRP A 121 -0.46 -7.84 -9.27
CA TRP A 121 0.52 -7.10 -10.08
C TRP A 121 0.99 -5.83 -9.36
N GLY A 122 2.11 -5.27 -9.80
CA GLY A 122 2.59 -3.95 -9.37
C GLY A 122 3.36 -3.27 -10.50
N ILE A 123 3.72 -2.00 -10.30
CA ILE A 123 4.26 -1.14 -11.38
C ILE A 123 5.79 -1.09 -11.41
N THR A 124 6.44 -1.46 -10.32
CA THR A 124 7.89 -1.32 -10.14
C THR A 124 8.53 -2.66 -9.84
N ASN A 125 9.57 -2.99 -10.62
CA ASN A 125 10.41 -4.16 -10.41
C ASN A 125 11.73 -3.74 -9.75
N ASN A 126 12.04 -4.34 -8.61
CA ASN A 126 13.35 -4.25 -7.98
C ASN A 126 14.26 -5.36 -8.53
N ARG A 127 15.27 -4.97 -9.30
CA ARG A 127 16.20 -5.93 -9.89
C ARG A 127 17.06 -6.60 -8.83
N ALA A 128 17.41 -7.86 -9.03
CA ALA A 128 18.16 -8.68 -8.12
C ALA A 128 19.50 -8.03 -7.75
N HIS A 129 19.68 -7.71 -6.49
CA HIS A 129 20.87 -7.06 -5.95
C HIS A 129 21.16 -7.53 -4.53
N THR A 130 22.31 -7.15 -3.99
CA THR A 130 22.72 -7.55 -2.63
C THR A 130 22.41 -6.43 -1.66
N VAL A 131 21.74 -6.76 -0.56
CA VAL A 131 21.45 -5.85 0.55
C VAL A 131 22.11 -6.35 1.82
N LYS A 132 22.27 -5.46 2.80
CA LYS A 132 22.85 -5.79 4.11
C LYS A 132 22.01 -5.16 5.23
N PRO A 133 21.24 -5.96 5.98
CA PRO A 133 20.60 -5.50 7.21
C PRO A 133 21.62 -5.05 8.25
N GLU A 134 21.23 -4.15 9.15
CA GLU A 134 22.14 -3.47 10.09
C GLU A 134 22.93 -4.45 10.97
N ASN A 135 22.31 -5.57 11.34
CA ASN A 135 22.89 -6.60 12.22
C ASN A 135 22.85 -8.01 11.62
N SER A 136 22.99 -8.13 10.29
CA SER A 136 22.96 -9.44 9.61
C SER A 136 23.99 -9.54 8.49
N HIS A 137 24.10 -10.74 7.93
CA HIS A 137 24.90 -11.00 6.73
C HIS A 137 24.24 -10.42 5.49
N SER A 138 25.04 -10.16 4.47
CA SER A 138 24.52 -9.74 3.17
C SER A 138 23.65 -10.83 2.55
N VAL A 139 22.50 -10.43 2.02
CA VAL A 139 21.53 -11.31 1.37
C VAL A 139 21.38 -10.88 -0.08
N ARG A 140 21.31 -11.85 -1.00
CA ARG A 140 20.95 -11.59 -2.39
C ARG A 140 19.43 -11.56 -2.50
N LEU A 141 18.85 -10.40 -2.76
CA LEU A 141 17.45 -10.29 -3.10
C LEU A 141 17.23 -10.77 -4.55
N PRO A 142 16.22 -11.61 -4.81
CA PRO A 142 15.78 -11.92 -6.16
C PRO A 142 15.09 -10.71 -6.82
N ASP A 143 14.78 -10.82 -8.11
CA ASP A 143 13.86 -9.89 -8.77
C ASP A 143 12.49 -9.98 -8.08
N HIS A 144 11.89 -8.84 -7.74
CA HIS A 144 10.58 -8.79 -7.09
C HIS A 144 9.81 -7.51 -7.40
N ILE A 145 8.50 -7.55 -7.21
CA ILE A 145 7.64 -6.37 -7.30
C ILE A 145 7.80 -5.55 -6.01
N GLN A 146 8.06 -4.25 -6.14
CA GLN A 146 8.16 -3.38 -4.96
C GLN A 146 6.79 -3.03 -4.39
N SER A 147 6.71 -2.90 -3.07
CA SER A 147 5.48 -2.59 -2.34
C SER A 147 4.99 -1.14 -2.50
N TYR A 148 5.68 -0.31 -3.29
CA TYR A 148 5.25 1.07 -3.57
C TYR A 148 3.83 1.14 -4.16
N PHE A 149 3.46 0.14 -4.96
CA PHE A 149 2.11 -0.05 -5.48
C PHE A 149 1.96 -1.52 -5.90
N VAL A 150 1.06 -2.24 -5.24
CA VAL A 150 0.71 -3.63 -5.55
C VAL A 150 -0.80 -3.81 -5.45
N THR A 151 -1.39 -4.42 -6.46
CA THR A 151 -2.82 -4.73 -6.53
C THR A 151 -3.03 -6.24 -6.52
N PHE A 152 -3.82 -6.72 -5.57
CA PHE A 152 -4.26 -8.10 -5.41
C PHE A 152 -5.69 -8.23 -5.92
N LYS A 153 -5.99 -9.28 -6.70
CA LYS A 153 -7.37 -9.56 -7.14
C LYS A 153 -8.15 -10.31 -6.08
N HIS A 154 -9.46 -10.30 -6.22
CA HIS A 154 -10.41 -10.98 -5.34
C HIS A 154 -10.00 -12.40 -4.94
N GLN A 155 -9.53 -13.22 -5.89
CA GLN A 155 -9.07 -14.59 -5.60
C GLN A 155 -7.88 -14.65 -4.64
N VAL A 156 -6.99 -13.65 -4.66
CA VAL A 156 -5.89 -13.54 -3.69
C VAL A 156 -6.40 -13.03 -2.35
N ILE A 157 -7.23 -11.97 -2.36
CA ILE A 157 -7.77 -11.36 -1.13
C ILE A 157 -8.56 -12.37 -0.29
N THR A 158 -9.26 -13.30 -0.95
CA THR A 158 -10.08 -14.34 -0.32
C THR A 158 -9.33 -15.63 -0.02
N ASP A 159 -8.08 -15.77 -0.50
CA ASP A 159 -7.27 -16.94 -0.22
C ASP A 159 -6.76 -16.91 1.23
N PRO A 160 -6.79 -18.03 1.97
CA PRO A 160 -6.22 -18.11 3.31
C PRO A 160 -4.76 -17.65 3.40
N ALA A 161 -3.96 -17.82 2.34
CA ALA A 161 -2.58 -17.37 2.27
C ALA A 161 -2.46 -15.85 2.46
N PHE A 162 -3.38 -15.05 1.92
CA PHE A 162 -3.37 -13.60 2.09
C PHE A 162 -3.58 -13.21 3.56
N LYS A 163 -4.58 -13.80 4.20
CA LYS A 163 -4.85 -13.59 5.62
C LYS A 163 -3.69 -14.04 6.49
N ASN A 164 -3.09 -15.20 6.19
CA ASN A 164 -1.95 -15.70 6.93
C ASN A 164 -0.72 -14.80 6.77
N PHE A 165 -0.46 -14.31 5.55
CA PHE A 165 0.65 -13.39 5.28
C PHE A 165 0.50 -12.11 6.09
N PHE A 166 -0.58 -11.34 5.88
CA PHE A 166 -0.79 -10.07 6.57
C PHE A 166 -0.96 -10.26 8.07
N GLY A 167 -1.66 -11.31 8.53
CA GLY A 167 -1.79 -11.64 9.95
C GLY A 167 -0.48 -12.05 10.63
N SER A 168 0.57 -12.35 9.89
CA SER A 168 1.91 -12.70 10.40
C SER A 168 2.94 -11.58 10.33
N VAL A 169 2.53 -10.38 9.87
CA VAL A 169 3.43 -9.23 9.78
C VAL A 169 3.83 -8.78 11.19
N GLU A 170 5.12 -8.88 11.46
CA GLU A 170 5.78 -8.38 12.66
C GLU A 170 6.33 -6.98 12.44
N GLN A 171 6.35 -6.19 13.53
CA GLN A 171 7.03 -4.90 13.56
C GLN A 171 8.54 -5.12 13.54
N LEU A 172 9.21 -4.60 12.52
CA LEU A 172 10.66 -4.61 12.36
C LEU A 172 11.19 -3.18 12.35
N ASP A 173 12.36 -2.99 12.93
CA ASP A 173 13.01 -1.66 13.05
C ASP A 173 14.08 -1.42 11.96
N ASP A 174 14.25 -2.37 11.03
CA ASP A 174 15.17 -2.27 9.89
C ASP A 174 14.39 -2.44 8.57
N VAL A 175 14.36 -1.38 7.76
CA VAL A 175 13.70 -1.37 6.44
C VAL A 175 14.24 -2.47 5.51
N VAL A 176 15.51 -2.85 5.61
CA VAL A 176 16.08 -3.93 4.79
C VAL A 176 15.49 -5.28 5.21
N GLN A 177 15.25 -5.49 6.51
CA GLN A 177 14.60 -6.71 6.99
C GLN A 177 13.13 -6.76 6.55
N VAL A 178 12.43 -5.62 6.53
CA VAL A 178 11.07 -5.51 5.98
C VAL A 178 11.05 -5.93 4.52
N ILE A 179 11.96 -5.40 3.70
CA ILE A 179 12.05 -5.76 2.27
C ILE A 179 12.32 -7.27 2.10
N ILE A 180 13.32 -7.81 2.80
CA ILE A 180 13.65 -9.23 2.73
C ILE A 180 12.43 -10.09 3.09
N ARG A 181 11.74 -9.75 4.20
CA ARG A 181 10.69 -10.60 4.76
C ARG A 181 9.34 -10.45 4.09
N TYR A 182 9.03 -9.29 3.50
CA TYR A 182 7.66 -9.02 3.04
C TYR A 182 7.57 -8.65 1.56
N GLU A 183 8.67 -8.31 0.88
CA GLU A 183 8.65 -8.14 -0.59
C GLU A 183 9.16 -9.37 -1.35
N THR A 184 9.86 -10.30 -0.67
CA THR A 184 10.50 -11.45 -1.32
C THR A 184 10.18 -12.84 -0.74
N ALA A 185 9.34 -12.89 0.30
CA ALA A 185 9.01 -14.14 1.01
C ALA A 185 7.91 -14.96 0.34
#